data_AF-A0A7W6DEH9-F1
#
_entry.id   AF-A0A7W6DEH9-F1
#
_cell.length_a   1.000
_cell.length_b   1.000
_cell.length_c   1.000
_cell.angle_alpha   90.00
_cell.angle_beta   90.00
_cell.angle_gamma   90.00
#
_symmetry.space_group_name_H-M   'P 1'
#
loop_
_entity.id
_entity.type
_entity.pdbx_description
1 polymer ?
#
loop_
_entity_poly.entity_id
_entity_poly.type
_entity_poly.pdbx_seq_one_letter_code
_entity_poly.pdbx_strand_id
1 'polypeptide(L)' 'MEKNAEFDINYLLHRQQMSLIHANAARSAQGRAAYEDMARNYADRVHAYKMRNCAALQAA' A
#
# COMPACT_ATOMS: atom_id res chain seq x y z
N MET A 1 8.15 20.91 4.86
CA MET A 1 7.17 19.81 4.78
C MET A 1 7.95 18.53 4.64
N GLU A 2 8.02 17.77 5.73
CA GLU A 2 8.69 16.46 5.77
C GLU A 2 7.88 15.51 4.90
N LYS A 3 8.42 15.15 3.73
CA LYS A 3 7.81 14.19 2.81
C LYS A 3 8.01 12.82 3.45
N ASN A 4 6.97 12.25 4.04
CA ASN A 4 6.92 10.83 4.38
C ASN A 4 6.95 10.05 3.05
N ALA A 5 8.15 9.85 2.50
CA ALA A 5 8.39 9.29 1.16
C ALA A 5 7.88 7.85 0.97
N GLU A 6 7.28 7.27 2.00
CA GLU A 6 6.78 5.91 2.06
C GLU A 6 5.30 5.81 1.66
N PHE A 7 4.51 6.88 1.79
CA PHE A 7 3.10 6.89 1.42
C PHE A 7 2.71 8.20 0.71
N ASP A 8 2.27 8.08 -0.54
CA ASP A 8 1.73 9.17 -1.34
C ASP A 8 0.19 9.11 -1.37
N ILE A 9 -0.48 10.26 -1.41
CA ILE A 9 -1.94 10.32 -1.50
C ILE A 9 -2.33 10.53 -2.96
N ASN A 10 -3.02 9.54 -3.52
CA ASN A 10 -3.67 9.69 -4.82
C ASN A 10 -4.98 10.45 -4.65
N TYR A 11 -4.95 11.74 -4.94
CA TYR A 11 -6.12 12.61 -4.83
C TYR A 11 -7.21 12.33 -5.87
N LEU A 12 -6.86 11.75 -7.03
CA LEU A 12 -7.84 11.39 -8.06
C LEU A 12 -8.69 10.18 -7.64
N LEU A 13 -8.10 9.28 -6.87
CA LEU A 13 -8.71 8.02 -6.43
C LEU A 13 -8.98 7.99 -4.93
N HIS A 14 -8.74 9.12 -4.24
CA HIS A 14 -8.83 9.29 -2.79
C HIS A 14 -8.23 8.11 -1.99
N ARG A 15 -7.05 7.61 -2.39
CA ARG A 15 -6.39 6.44 -1.77
C ARG A 15 -4.91 6.71 -1.44
N GLN A 16 -4.40 6.05 -0.41
CA GLN A 16 -2.96 6.00 -0.16
C GLN A 16 -2.27 5.00 -1.11
N GLN A 17 -1.15 5.40 -1.69
CA GLN A 17 -0.27 4.60 -2.54
C GLN A 17 1.12 4.52 -1.92
N MET A 18 1.74 3.34 -1.96
CA MET A 18 3.10 3.12 -1.47
C MET A 18 4.00 2.73 -2.64
N SER A 19 5.19 3.31 -2.72
CA SER A 19 6.23 2.88 -3.67
C SER A 19 7.02 1.71 -3.07
N LEU A 20 6.91 0.53 -3.67
CA LEU A 20 7.65 -0.67 -3.24
C LEU A 20 9.05 -0.78 -3.86
N ILE A 21 9.47 0.20 -4.68
CA ILE A 21 10.76 0.20 -5.40
C ILE A 21 11.97 0.11 -4.43
N HIS A 22 11.83 0.57 -3.20
CA HIS A 22 12.92 0.56 -2.22
C HIS A 22 13.20 -0.81 -1.58
N ALA A 23 12.33 -1.80 -1.74
CA ALA A 23 12.52 -3.15 -1.18
C ALA A 23 13.83 -3.81 -1.67
N ASN A 24 14.13 -3.71 -2.98
CA ASN A 24 15.38 -4.21 -3.56
C ASN A 24 16.61 -3.35 -3.23
N ALA A 25 16.42 -2.11 -2.77
CA ALA A 25 17.49 -1.21 -2.37
C ALA A 25 17.91 -1.37 -0.90
N ALA A 26 17.15 -2.15 -0.11
CA ALA A 26 17.45 -2.38 1.29
C ALA A 26 18.76 -3.15 1.47
N ARG A 27 19.74 -2.49 2.11
CA ARG A 27 21.10 -3.00 2.33
C ARG A 27 21.19 -4.14 3.34
N SER A 28 20.13 -4.42 4.10
CA SER A 28 20.10 -5.47 5.13
C SER A 28 18.93 -6.44 4.93
N ALA A 29 19.08 -7.68 5.42
CA ALA A 29 18.02 -8.67 5.39
C ALA A 29 16.78 -8.22 6.18
N GLN A 30 16.99 -7.55 7.32
CA GLN A 30 15.91 -7.00 8.13
C GLN A 30 15.14 -5.89 7.41
N GLY A 31 15.85 -5.02 6.67
CA GLY A 31 15.20 -3.99 5.85
C GLY A 31 14.37 -4.59 4.71
N ARG A 32 14.87 -5.64 4.05
CA ARG A 32 14.09 -6.37 3.02
C ARG A 32 12.82 -6.98 3.62
N ALA A 33 12.93 -7.65 4.77
CA ALA A 33 11.78 -8.23 5.46
C ALA A 33 10.73 -7.18 5.84
N ALA A 34 11.17 -6.02 6.35
CA ALA A 34 10.26 -4.92 6.68
C ALA A 34 9.50 -4.40 5.45
N TYR A 35 10.18 -4.26 4.30
CA TYR A 35 9.53 -3.87 3.05
C TYR A 35 8.58 -4.95 2.50
N GLU A 36 8.93 -6.23 2.60
CA GLU A 36 8.04 -7.33 2.24
C GLU A 36 6.77 -7.35 3.10
N ASP A 37 6.91 -7.12 4.41
CA ASP A 37 5.78 -7.03 5.33
C ASP A 37 4.90 -5.83 5.02
N MET A 38 5.50 -4.68 4.69
CA MET A 38 4.74 -3.52 4.24
C MET A 38 3.99 -3.79 2.93
N ALA A 39 4.62 -4.47 1.96
CA ALA A 39 4.00 -4.83 0.69
C ALA A 39 2.80 -5.77 0.89
N ARG A 40 2.95 -6.81 1.71
CA ARG A 40 1.88 -7.74 2.07
C ARG A 40 0.71 -7.01 2.72
N ASN A 41 0.98 -6.21 3.75
CA ASN A 41 -0.03 -5.43 4.46
C ASN A 41 -0.77 -4.45 3.53
N TYR A 42 -0.07 -3.84 2.57
CA TYR A 42 -0.71 -2.96 1.60
C TYR A 42 -1.62 -3.73 0.65
N ALA A 43 -1.18 -4.89 0.15
CA ALA A 43 -1.99 -5.76 -0.70
C ALA A 43 -3.28 -6.20 -0.01
N ASP A 44 -3.19 -6.58 1.28
CA ASP A 44 -4.35 -6.97 2.08
C ASP A 44 -5.37 -5.82 2.23
N ARG A 45 -4.90 -4.59 2.48
CA ARG A 45 -5.77 -3.41 2.54
C ARG A 45 -6.47 -3.14 1.20
N VAL A 46 -5.75 -3.25 0.09
CA VAL A 46 -6.33 -3.10 -1.26
C VAL A 46 -7.38 -4.18 -1.52
N HIS A 47 -7.11 -5.42 -1.13
CA HIS A 47 -8.06 -6.52 -1.28
C HIS A 47 -9.33 -6.26 -0.45
N ALA A 48 -9.19 -5.89 0.82
CA ALA A 48 -10.32 -5.55 1.69
C ALA A 48 -11.16 -4.40 1.11
N TYR A 49 -10.51 -3.37 0.56
CA TYR A 49 -11.19 -2.27 -0.09
C TYR A 49 -11.99 -2.73 -1.32
N LYS A 50 -11.40 -3.57 -2.19
CA LYS A 50 -12.10 -4.14 -3.35
C LYS A 50 -13.32 -4.96 -2.93
N MET A 51 -13.19 -5.80 -1.92
CA MET A 51 -14.29 -6.62 -1.42
C MET A 51 -15.45 -5.76 -0.90
N ARG A 52 -15.15 -4.69 -0.15
CA ARG A 52 -16.15 -3.72 0.31
C ARG A 52 -16.86 -3.02 -0.84
N ASN A 53 -16.11 -2.60 -1.87
CA ASN A 53 -16.69 -1.96 -3.04
C ASN A 53 -17.57 -2.92 -3.85
N CYS A 54 -17.14 -4.17 -4.04
CA CYS A 54 -17.96 -5.20 -4.69
C CYS A 54 -19.28 -5.43 -3.93
N ALA A 55 -19.21 -5.53 -2.60
CA ALA A 55 -20.42 -5.68 -1.77
C ALA A 55 -21.34 -4.46 -1.88
N ALA A 56 -20.79 -3.25 -1.87
CA ALA A 56 -21.57 -2.01 -2.04
C ALA A 56 -22.23 -1.91 -3.42
N LEU A 57 -21.53 -2.34 -4.48
CA LEU A 57 -22.08 -2.38 -5.85
C LEU A 57 -23.17 -3.44 -6.03
N GLN A 58 -23.11 -4.55 -5.28
CA GLN A 58 -24.14 -5.60 -5.32
C GLN A 58 -25.39 -5.26 -4.50
N ALA A 59 -25.27 -4.32 -3.56
CA ALA A 59 -26.37 -3.86 -2.71
C ALA A 59 -27.09 -2.62 -3.26
N ALA A 60 -26.64 -2.08 -4.40
CA ALA A 60 -27.22 -0.95 -5.12
C ALA A 60 -28.05 -1.43 -6.32
#